data_AF-A0A3A9GMK0-F1
#
_entry.id   AF-A0A3A9GMK0-F1
#
_cell.length_a   1.000
_cell.length_b   1.000
_cell.length_c   1.000
_cell.angle_alpha   90.00
_cell.angle_beta   90.00
_cell.angle_gamma   90.00
#
_symmetry.space_group_name_H-M   'P 1'
#
loop_
_entity.id
_entity.type
_entity.pdbx_description
1 polymer ?
#
loop_
_entity_poly.entity_id
_entity_poly.type
_entity_poly.pdbx_seq_one_letter_code
_entity_poly.pdbx_strand_id
1 'polypeptide(L)' 'MSKTRLLGFKSTAKPLLKMIEKQGDAPLITKPARAKSLLSKKAYLLYKKELFSSDLYYGLQVQKGIQDSANECRKSLVIL' A
#
# COMPACT_ATOMS: atom_id res chain seq x y z
N MET A 1 -5.57 15.01 7.01
CA MET A 1 -5.95 13.59 7.16
C MET A 1 -4.79 12.73 6.68
N SER A 2 -4.06 12.15 7.64
CA SER A 2 -3.00 11.17 7.41
C SER A 2 -3.60 9.81 7.03
N LYS A 3 -2.88 9.02 6.23
CA LYS A 3 -3.24 7.64 5.86
C LYS A 3 -2.08 6.71 6.21
N THR A 4 -2.38 5.48 6.61
CA THR A 4 -1.36 4.49 6.97
C THR A 4 -1.39 3.35 5.96
N ARG A 5 -0.29 3.17 5.21
CA ARG A 5 -0.13 2.06 4.26
C ARG A 5 0.64 0.94 4.92
N LEU A 6 0.08 -0.26 4.92
CA LEU A 6 0.76 -1.46 5.39
C LEU A 6 1.64 -2.01 4.26
N LEU A 7 2.94 -2.15 4.50
CA LEU A 7 3.90 -2.73 3.54
C LEU A 7 4.13 -4.23 3.80
N GLY A 8 4.05 -4.63 5.06
CA GLY A 8 4.15 -6.01 5.50
C GLY A 8 3.93 -6.13 7.00
N PHE A 9 3.72 -7.34 7.46
CA PHE A 9 3.56 -7.65 8.89
C PHE A 9 4.03 -9.07 9.17
N LYS A 10 4.52 -9.32 10.40
CA LYS A 10 4.82 -10.69 10.84
C LYS A 10 3.52 -11.46 11.01
N SER A 11 3.48 -12.72 10.60
CA SER A 11 2.35 -13.63 10.75
C SER A 11 1.84 -13.72 12.21
N THR A 12 2.75 -13.61 13.18
CA THR A 12 2.44 -13.55 14.62
C THR A 12 1.76 -12.24 15.05
N ALA A 13 1.88 -11.16 14.27
CA ALA A 13 1.29 -9.85 14.54
C ALA A 13 -0.12 -9.67 13.94
N LYS A 14 -0.72 -10.72 13.35
CA LYS A 14 -2.13 -10.73 12.90
C LYS A 14 -3.13 -10.19 13.94
N PRO A 15 -3.11 -10.60 15.22
CA PRO A 15 -4.06 -10.09 16.21
C PRO A 15 -3.89 -8.58 16.45
N LEU A 16 -2.64 -8.09 16.46
CA LEU A 16 -2.36 -6.66 16.59
C LEU A 16 -2.88 -5.88 15.37
N LEU A 17 -2.71 -6.43 14.16
CA LEU A 17 -3.22 -5.80 12.94
C LEU A 17 -4.74 -5.65 12.96
N LYS A 18 -5.46 -6.68 13.41
CA LYS A 18 -6.92 -6.62 13.59
C LYS A 18 -7.34 -5.58 14.63
N MET A 19 -6.54 -5.39 15.67
CA MET A 19 -6.81 -4.38 16.69
C MET A 19 -6.61 -2.96 16.14
N ILE A 20 -5.54 -2.73 15.36
CA ILE A 20 -5.28 -1.46 14.67
C ILE A 20 -6.37 -1.16 13.62
N GLU A 21 -6.84 -2.15 12.87
CA GLU A 21 -7.96 -1.96 11.94
C GLU A 21 -9.27 -1.56 12.64
N LYS A 22 -9.50 -2.05 13.87
CA LYS A 22 -10.72 -1.75 14.64
C LYS A 22 -10.66 -0.44 15.42
N GLN A 23 -9.49 -0.09 15.95
CA GLN A 23 -9.31 1.01 16.89
C GLN A 23 -8.55 2.19 16.31
N GLY A 24 -7.93 2.03 15.13
CA GLY A 24 -7.15 3.09 14.51
C GLY A 24 -8.02 4.15 13.85
N ASP A 25 -7.68 5.42 14.09
CA ASP A 25 -8.35 6.58 13.46
C ASP A 25 -8.06 6.72 11.96
N ALA A 26 -7.02 6.04 11.47
CA ALA A 26 -6.59 6.13 10.08
C ALA A 26 -6.99 4.85 9.29
N PRO A 27 -7.59 4.99 8.10
CA PRO A 27 -7.97 3.86 7.28
C PRO A 27 -6.73 3.10 6.79
N LEU A 28 -6.67 1.80 7.12
CA LEU A 28 -5.55 0.92 6.77
C LEU A 28 -5.69 0.41 5.33
N ILE A 29 -4.74 0.76 4.47
CA ILE A 29 -4.72 0.30 3.07
C ILE A 29 -3.93 -1.00 2.96
N THR A 30 -4.65 -2.12 2.84
CA THR A 30 -4.08 -3.47 2.66
C THR A 30 -4.02 -3.92 1.19
N LYS A 31 -4.92 -3.38 0.35
CA LYS A 31 -4.96 -3.61 -1.10
C LYS A 31 -5.24 -2.30 -1.84
N PRO A 32 -4.50 -1.97 -2.92
CA PRO A 32 -4.74 -0.77 -3.72
C PRO A 32 -6.16 -0.66 -4.26
N ALA A 33 -6.77 -1.79 -4.62
CA ALA A 33 -8.15 -1.84 -5.12
C ALA A 33 -9.20 -1.33 -4.10
N ARG A 34 -8.95 -1.49 -2.80
CA ARG A 34 -9.87 -1.00 -1.74
C ARG A 34 -9.65 0.48 -1.40
N ALA A 35 -8.57 1.12 -1.88
CA ALA A 35 -8.24 2.49 -1.51
C ALA A 35 -9.31 3.51 -1.93
N LYS A 36 -10.01 3.27 -3.06
CA LYS A 36 -11.05 4.19 -3.57
C LYS A 36 -12.28 4.26 -2.64
N SER A 37 -12.66 3.15 -2.02
CA SER A 37 -13.81 3.10 -1.10
C SER A 37 -13.44 3.50 0.33
N LEU A 38 -12.16 3.38 0.71
CA LEU A 38 -11.67 3.61 2.07
C LEU A 38 -11.22 5.06 2.33
N LEU A 39 -10.85 5.81 1.29
CA LEU A 39 -10.26 7.13 1.40
C LEU A 39 -11.23 8.24 0.98
N SER A 40 -11.15 9.38 1.67
CA SER A 40 -11.77 10.62 1.19
C SER A 40 -11.17 11.06 -0.14
N LYS A 41 -11.91 11.84 -0.95
CA LYS A 41 -11.46 12.29 -2.28
C LYS A 41 -10.07 12.94 -2.27
N LYS A 42 -9.77 13.76 -1.26
CA LYS A 42 -8.44 14.39 -1.07
C LYS A 42 -7.35 13.37 -0.77
N ALA A 43 -7.60 12.43 0.15
CA ALA A 43 -6.63 11.40 0.51
C ALA A 43 -6.38 10.40 -0.65
N TYR A 44 -7.41 10.11 -1.44
CA TYR A 44 -7.28 9.28 -2.64
C TYR A 44 -6.45 9.95 -3.75
N LEU A 45 -6.56 11.27 -3.93
CA LEU A 45 -5.69 12.01 -4.86
C LEU A 45 -4.22 11.96 -4.43
N LEU A 46 -3.94 12.07 -3.13
CA LEU A 46 -2.58 11.91 -2.61
C LEU A 46 -2.06 10.48 -2.83
N TYR A 47 -2.92 9.48 -2.58
CA TYR A 47 -2.60 8.08 -2.85
C TYR A 47 -2.28 7.80 -4.32
N LYS A 48 -2.99 8.44 -5.26
CA LYS A 48 -2.68 8.34 -6.70
C LYS A 48 -1.29 8.86 -7.04
N LYS A 49 -0.83 9.94 -6.38
CA LYS A 49 0.53 10.46 -6.58
C LYS A 49 1.59 9.47 -6.09
N GLU A 50 1.36 8.85 -4.93
CA GLU A 50 2.26 7.79 -4.45
C GLU A 50 2.32 6.59 -5.40
N LEU A 51 1.16 6.15 -5.90
CA LEU A 51 1.10 5.05 -6.87
C LEU A 51 1.87 5.39 -8.15
N PHE A 52 1.71 6.62 -8.65
CA PHE A 52 2.46 7.11 -9.80
C PHE A 52 3.98 7.13 -9.56
N SER A 53 4.43 7.61 -8.40
CA SER A 53 5.85 7.58 -8.03
C SER A 53 6.39 6.14 -7.95
N SER A 54 5.57 5.20 -7.47
CA SER A 54 5.92 3.78 -7.42
C SER A 54 6.07 3.19 -8.82
N ASP A 55 5.11 3.45 -9.71
CA ASP A 55 5.16 3.01 -11.10
C ASP A 55 6.37 3.58 -11.85
N LEU A 56 6.72 4.84 -11.59
CA LEU A 56 7.91 5.49 -12.16
C LEU A 56 9.20 4.82 -11.68
N TYR A 57 9.31 4.54 -10.37
CA TYR A 57 10.45 3.83 -9.80
C TYR A 57 10.64 2.44 -10.44
N TYR A 58 9.56 1.66 -10.53
CA TYR A 58 9.62 0.33 -11.13
C TYR A 58 9.88 0.38 -12.65
N GLY A 59 9.31 1.37 -13.35
CA GLY A 59 9.59 1.59 -14.77
C GLY A 59 11.08 1.84 -15.04
N LEU A 60 11.75 2.63 -14.20
CA LEU A 60 13.20 2.83 -14.27
C LEU A 60 13.99 1.57 -13.92
N GLN A 61 13.50 0.75 -12.98
CA GLN A 61 14.11 -0.53 -12.63
C GLN A 61 14.08 -1.50 -13.82
N VAL A 62 12.93 -1.62 -14.50
CA VAL A 62 12.77 -2.42 -15.72
C VAL A 62 13.69 -1.89 -16.83
N GLN A 63 13.75 -0.57 -17.02
CA GLN A 63 14.64 0.04 -18.02
C GLN A 63 16.12 -0.29 -17.76
N LYS A 64 16.53 -0.44 -16.50
CA LYS A 64 17.88 -0.83 -16.09
C LYS A 64 18.13 -2.35 -16.15
N GLY A 65 17.18 -3.14 -16.65
CA GLY A 65 17.32 -4.60 -16.77
C GLY A 65 17.07 -5.38 -15.47
N ILE A 66 16.50 -4.74 -14.43
CA ILE A 66 16.19 -5.41 -13.17
C ILE A 66 14.85 -6.15 -13.31
N GLN A 67 14.93 -7.43 -13.68
CA GLN A 67 13.78 -8.32 -13.87
C GLN A 67 13.24 -8.86 -12.53
N ASP A 68 12.57 -8.03 -11.72
CA ASP A 68 11.61 -8.55 -10.70
C ASP A 68 10.67 -7.48 -10.10
N SER A 69 10.38 -6.43 -10.86
CA SER A 69 9.65 -5.27 -10.36
C SER A 69 8.16 -5.37 -10.63
N ALA A 70 7.47 -6.32 -9.97
CA ALA A 70 6.01 -6.28 -9.91
C ALA A 70 5.57 -4.91 -9.34
N ASN A 71 4.73 -4.18 -10.07
CA ASN A 71 4.27 -2.86 -9.64
C ASN A 71 3.45 -2.93 -8.34
N GLU A 72 3.22 -1.77 -7.71
CA GLU A 72 2.58 -1.69 -6.40
C GLU A 72 1.17 -2.31 -6.33
N CYS A 73 0.48 -2.41 -7.47
CA CYS A 73 -0.82 -3.07 -7.60
C CYS A 73 -0.74 -4.60 -7.58
N ARG A 74 0.40 -5.18 -7.98
CA ARG A 74 0.66 -6.62 -8.01
C ARG A 74 1.40 -7.12 -6.77
N LYS A 75 2.03 -6.23 -6.01
CA LYS A 75 2.69 -6.60 -4.75
C LYS A 75 1.65 -6.90 -3.67
N SER A 76 1.55 -8.17 -3.31
CA SER A 76 0.88 -8.63 -2.10
C SER A 76 1.62 -8.12 -0.87
N LEU A 77 0.89 -7.93 0.24
CA LEU A 77 1.50 -7.65 1.53
C LEU A 77 2.57 -8.70 1.86
N VAL A 78 3.74 -8.25 2.28
CA VAL A 78 4.81 -9.15 2.72
C VAL A 78 4.42 -9.69 4.11
N ILE A 79 4.18 -11.00 4.18
CA ILE A 79 3.91 -11.70 5.45
C ILE A 79 5.19 -12.44 5.83
N LEU A 80 5.79 -12.09 6.96
CA LEU A 80 7.03 -12.70 7.48
C LEU A 80 6.76 -13.66 8.64
#